data_AF-A0A257JF30-F1
#
_entry.id   AF-A0A257JF30-F1
#
_cell.length_a   1.000
_cell.length_b   1.000
_cell.length_c   1.000
_cell.angle_alpha   90.00
_cell.angle_beta   90.00
_cell.angle_gamma   90.00
#
_symmetry.space_group_name_H-M   'P 1'
#
loop_
_entity.id
_entity.type
_entity.pdbx_description
1 polymer ?
#
loop_
_entity_poly.entity_id
_entity_poly.type
_entity_poly.pdbx_seq_one_letter_code
_entity_poly.pdbx_strand_id
1 'polypeptide(L)'
;MTDWTRDIDRGEYGASNRNWGGMIVNPAVFVPTAILSLSVILFSLIAPQASADLFSSMRVGAVTYFDWFFMSVGNIVLLFCIAVAISPLGNIRLGGKGATPDYSR
;
A
#
# COMPACT_ATOMS: atom_id res chain seq x y z
N MET A 1 11.60 -24.95 -6.49
CA MET A 1 10.60 -23.91 -6.86
C MET A 1 9.25 -24.61 -6.83
N THR A 2 8.47 -24.37 -5.77
CA THR A 2 7.23 -25.11 -5.50
C THR A 2 6.15 -24.75 -6.52
N ASP A 3 5.48 -25.77 -7.05
CA ASP A 3 4.59 -25.73 -8.23
C ASP A 3 3.22 -25.05 -7.99
N TRP A 4 2.95 -24.59 -6.76
CA TRP A 4 1.69 -23.95 -6.34
C TRP A 4 1.36 -22.67 -7.11
N THR A 5 2.31 -22.09 -7.85
CA THR A 5 2.08 -20.93 -8.72
C THR A 5 1.19 -21.25 -9.92
N ARG A 6 1.08 -22.52 -10.34
CA ARG A 6 0.24 -22.94 -11.48
C ARG A 6 -1.24 -22.98 -11.14
N ASP A 7 -1.56 -23.08 -9.85
CA ASP A 7 -2.94 -23.12 -9.34
C ASP A 7 -3.51 -21.70 -9.08
N ILE A 8 -2.68 -20.66 -9.21
CA ILE A 8 -3.09 -19.27 -8.98
C ILE A 8 -3.63 -18.70 -10.29
N ASP A 9 -4.96 -18.64 -10.42
CA ASP A 9 -5.59 -17.91 -11.51
C ASP A 9 -5.30 -16.40 -11.36
N ARG A 10 -4.41 -15.89 -12.20
CA ARG A 10 -4.06 -14.48 -12.23
C ARG A 10 -5.05 -13.64 -13.03
N GLY A 11 -6.15 -14.21 -13.55
CA GLY A 11 -7.15 -13.48 -14.32
C GLY A 11 -6.52 -12.48 -15.32
N GLU A 12 -6.99 -11.23 -15.30
CA GLU A 12 -6.42 -10.13 -16.08
C GLU A 12 -5.37 -9.31 -15.32
N TYR A 13 -4.86 -9.79 -14.17
CA TYR A 13 -3.84 -9.08 -13.40
C TYR A 13 -2.57 -8.92 -14.23
N GLY A 14 -2.26 -7.65 -14.58
CA GLY A 14 -1.13 -7.29 -15.43
C GLY A 14 -1.49 -6.98 -16.88
N ALA A 15 -2.76 -7.11 -17.30
CA ALA A 15 -3.20 -6.76 -18.66
C ALA A 15 -3.04 -5.26 -18.99
N SER A 16 -3.09 -4.39 -17.97
CA SER A 16 -2.83 -2.95 -18.11
C SER A 16 -1.34 -2.59 -18.11
N ASN A 17 -0.46 -3.56 -17.85
CA ASN A 17 0.97 -3.28 -17.79
C ASN A 17 1.54 -3.12 -19.20
N ARG A 18 2.22 -2.00 -19.42
CA ARG A 18 2.90 -1.69 -20.67
C ARG A 18 4.39 -1.80 -20.47
N ASN A 19 5.06 -2.51 -21.38
CA ASN A 19 6.52 -2.59 -21.39
C ASN A 19 7.07 -1.26 -21.92
N TRP A 20 7.64 -0.46 -21.04
CA TRP A 20 8.29 0.81 -21.38
C TRP A 20 9.78 0.71 -21.04
N GLY A 21 10.64 0.71 -22.06
CA GLY A 21 12.10 0.78 -21.88
C GLY A 21 12.72 -0.38 -21.10
N GLY A 22 12.12 -1.57 -21.17
CA GLY A 22 12.54 -2.76 -20.41
C GLY A 22 11.91 -2.89 -19.02
N MET A 23 11.07 -1.92 -18.61
CA MET A 23 10.31 -1.97 -17.35
C MET A 23 8.82 -2.21 -17.61
N ILE A 24 8.20 -2.98 -16.74
CA ILE A 24 6.76 -3.25 -16.75
C ILE A 24 6.09 -2.11 -15.98
N VAL A 25 5.43 -1.18 -16.68
CA VAL A 25 4.82 0.02 -16.08
C VAL A 25 3.32 0.04 -16.37
N ASN A 26 2.50 0.24 -15.34
CA ASN A 26 1.07 0.48 -15.51
C ASN A 26 0.84 2.00 -15.65
N PRO A 27 0.50 2.49 -16.86
CA PRO A 27 0.38 3.93 -17.12
C PRO A 27 -0.77 4.57 -16.34
N ALA A 28 -1.82 3.81 -16.00
CA ALA A 28 -2.98 4.32 -15.27
C ALA A 28 -2.63 4.75 -13.83
N VAL A 29 -1.62 4.13 -13.21
CA VAL A 29 -1.15 4.51 -11.87
C VAL A 29 0.11 5.36 -11.93
N PHE A 30 1.00 5.13 -12.90
CA PHE A 30 2.28 5.82 -12.98
C PHE A 30 2.11 7.30 -13.32
N VAL A 31 1.29 7.62 -14.33
CA VAL A 31 1.16 9.01 -14.81
C VAL A 31 0.52 9.92 -13.76
N PRO A 32 -0.62 9.57 -13.12
CA PRO A 32 -1.23 10.44 -12.12
C PRO A 32 -0.35 10.64 -10.89
N THR A 33 0.33 9.59 -10.41
CA THR A 33 1.21 9.69 -9.24
C THR A 33 2.45 10.53 -9.55
N ALA A 34 3.08 10.34 -10.71
CA ALA A 34 4.23 11.13 -11.14
C ALA A 34 3.88 12.62 -11.27
N ILE A 35 2.74 12.95 -11.88
CA ILE A 35 2.28 14.34 -12.01
C ILE A 35 2.02 14.94 -10.63
N LEU A 36 1.27 14.26 -9.77
CA LEU A 36 0.95 14.76 -8.44
C LEU A 36 2.21 15.00 -7.60
N SER A 37 3.15 14.05 -7.58
CA SER A 37 4.42 14.19 -6.88
C SER A 37 5.25 15.36 -7.43
N LEU A 38 5.35 15.48 -8.76
CA LEU A 38 6.09 16.58 -9.40
C LEU A 38 5.46 17.94 -9.11
N SER A 39 4.13 18.04 -9.09
CA SER A 39 3.40 19.25 -8.71
C SER A 39 3.70 19.67 -7.26
N VAL A 40 3.71 18.72 -6.33
CA VAL A 40 4.04 18.99 -4.91
C VAL A 40 5.49 19.47 -4.76
N ILE A 41 6.43 18.85 -5.48
CA ILE A 41 7.83 19.26 -5.49
C ILE A 41 7.99 20.68 -6.04
N LEU A 42 7.42 20.95 -7.22
CA LEU A 42 7.48 22.28 -7.84
C LEU A 42 6.86 23.36 -6.96
N PHE A 43 5.71 23.07 -6.35
CA PHE A 43 5.05 23.98 -5.44
C PHE A 43 5.94 24.32 -4.23
N SER A 44 6.59 23.31 -3.65
CA SER A 44 7.51 23.48 -2.52
C SER A 44 8.77 24.28 -2.88
N LEU A 45 9.23 24.21 -4.13
CA LEU A 45 10.39 24.98 -4.61
C LEU A 45 10.05 26.43 -4.93
N ILE A 46 8.89 26.70 -5.53
CA ILE A 46 8.49 28.04 -5.96
C ILE A 46 8.04 28.90 -4.77
N ALA A 47 7.30 28.32 -3.82
CA ALA A 47 6.75 29.03 -2.67
C ALA A 47 6.95 28.24 -1.36
N PRO A 48 8.18 28.21 -0.81
CA PRO A 48 8.52 27.38 0.34
C PRO A 48 7.67 27.70 1.58
N GLN A 49 7.52 28.99 1.89
CA GLN A 49 6.78 29.43 3.08
C GLN A 49 5.30 29.06 2.99
N ALA A 50 4.64 29.36 1.86
CA ALA A 50 3.24 29.02 1.65
C ALA A 50 3.02 27.49 1.66
N SER A 51 3.95 26.72 1.07
CA SER A 51 3.87 25.26 1.11
C SER A 51 4.00 24.69 2.52
N ALA A 52 4.91 25.23 3.33
CA ALA A 52 5.10 24.82 4.72
C ALA A 52 3.85 25.12 5.56
N ASP A 53 3.29 26.32 5.42
CA ASP A 53 2.09 26.72 6.15
C ASP A 53 0.89 25.85 5.75
N LEU A 54 0.68 25.61 4.45
CA LEU A 54 -0.41 24.74 3.98
C LEU A 54 -0.26 23.30 4.47
N PHE A 55 0.92 22.68 4.32
CA PHE A 55 1.13 21.30 4.78
C PHE A 55 1.04 21.18 6.30
N SER A 56 1.49 22.20 7.03
CA SER A 56 1.34 22.28 8.49
C SER A 56 -0.14 22.37 8.89
N SER A 57 -0.91 23.28 8.30
CA SER A 57 -2.35 23.40 8.55
C SER A 57 -3.12 22.13 8.17
N MET A 58 -2.79 21.50 7.04
CA MET A 58 -3.38 20.21 6.65
C MET A 58 -3.09 19.12 7.66
N ARG A 59 -1.84 19.00 8.14
CA ARG A 59 -1.46 18.05 9.18
C ARG A 59 -2.24 18.30 10.47
N VAL A 60 -2.29 19.55 10.94
CA VAL A 60 -3.01 19.91 12.16
C VAL A 60 -4.50 19.59 12.01
N GLY A 61 -5.13 20.00 10.90
CA GLY A 61 -6.53 19.66 10.63
C GLY A 61 -6.79 18.16 10.58
N ALA A 62 -5.91 17.39 9.92
CA ALA A 62 -6.02 15.94 9.86
C ALA A 62 -5.99 15.32 11.27
N VAL A 63 -5.08 15.76 12.15
CA VAL A 63 -5.03 15.27 13.53
C VAL A 63 -6.24 15.75 14.33
N THR A 64 -6.57 17.05 14.32
CA THR A 64 -7.67 17.61 15.12
C THR A 64 -9.02 16.94 14.82
N TYR A 65 -9.31 16.63 13.55
CA TYR A 65 -10.60 16.04 13.18
C TYR A 65 -10.58 14.51 13.09
N PHE A 66 -9.46 13.89 12.71
CA PHE A 66 -9.38 12.44 12.47
C PHE A 66 -8.55 11.66 13.51
N ASP A 67 -8.04 12.29 14.58
CA ASP A 67 -7.27 11.58 15.62
C ASP A 67 -8.04 10.39 16.22
N TRP A 68 -9.32 10.59 16.55
CA TRP A 68 -10.18 9.51 17.07
C TRP A 68 -10.36 8.36 16.07
N PHE A 69 -10.42 8.66 14.77
CA PHE A 69 -10.52 7.67 13.70
C PHE A 69 -9.21 6.90 13.57
N PHE A 70 -8.07 7.59 13.52
CA PHE A 70 -6.76 6.93 13.45
C PHE A 70 -6.50 6.04 14.69
N MET A 71 -6.81 6.52 15.89
CA MET A 71 -6.66 5.74 17.11
C MET A 71 -7.59 4.53 17.15
N SER A 72 -8.87 4.70 16.77
CA SER A 72 -9.81 3.57 16.74
C SER A 72 -9.44 2.53 15.68
N VAL A 73 -9.06 2.95 14.46
CA VAL A 73 -8.61 2.05 13.39
C VAL A 73 -7.36 1.28 13.81
N GLY A 74 -6.38 1.93 14.43
CA GLY A 74 -5.19 1.25 14.94
C GLY A 74 -5.54 0.16 15.96
N ASN A 75 -6.42 0.46 16.92
CA ASN A 75 -6.90 -0.52 17.89
C ASN A 75 -7.72 -1.65 17.24
N ILE A 76 -8.59 -1.34 16.28
CA ILE A 76 -9.41 -2.32 15.56
C ILE A 76 -8.51 -3.26 14.75
N VAL A 77 -7.53 -2.75 14.02
CA VAL A 77 -6.58 -3.57 13.25
C VAL A 77 -5.74 -4.44 14.18
N LEU A 78 -5.30 -3.90 15.32
CA LEU A 78 -4.57 -4.69 16.33
C LEU A 78 -5.41 -5.85 16.87
N LEU A 79 -6.64 -5.56 17.30
CA LEU A 79 -7.57 -6.58 17.79
C LEU A 79 -7.92 -7.59 16.69
N PHE A 80 -8.08 -7.14 15.44
CA PHE A 80 -8.29 -8.00 14.29
C PHE A 80 -7.10 -8.95 14.07
N CYS A 81 -5.86 -8.45 14.12
CA CYS A 81 -4.67 -9.28 14.00
C CYS A 81 -4.58 -10.33 15.14
N ILE A 82 -4.88 -9.94 16.39
CA ILE A 82 -4.91 -10.86 17.53
C ILE A 82 -6.01 -11.91 17.35
N ALA A 83 -7.20 -11.50 16.93
CA ALA A 83 -8.31 -12.39 16.65
C ALA A 83 -7.93 -13.39 15.56
N VAL A 84 -7.34 -12.94 14.45
CA VAL A 84 -6.86 -13.82 13.37
C VAL A 84 -5.81 -14.80 13.88
N ALA A 85 -4.84 -14.33 14.68
CA ALA A 85 -3.76 -15.16 15.22
C ALA A 85 -4.25 -16.28 16.15
N ILE A 86 -5.28 -16.02 16.95
CA ILE A 86 -5.87 -17.02 17.87
C ILE A 86 -6.91 -17.89 17.15
N SER A 87 -7.58 -17.35 16.12
CA SER A 87 -8.59 -18.06 15.35
C SER A 87 -7.98 -19.20 14.50
N PRO A 88 -8.80 -20.18 14.08
CA PRO A 88 -8.38 -21.21 13.12
C PRO A 88 -7.86 -20.65 11.78
N LEU A 89 -8.16 -19.38 11.45
CA LEU A 89 -7.63 -18.72 10.25
C LEU A 89 -6.12 -18.48 10.34
N GLY A 90 -5.56 -18.33 11.55
CA GLY A 90 -4.12 -18.16 11.76
C GLY A 90 -3.29 -19.38 11.36
N ASN A 91 -3.91 -20.57 11.23
CA ASN A 91 -3.24 -21.80 10.82
C ASN A 91 -3.23 -22.00 9.29
N ILE A 92 -3.86 -21.09 8.53
CA ILE A 92 -3.89 -21.17 7.07
C ILE A 92 -2.53 -20.71 6.53
N ARG A 93 -1.85 -21.60 5.80
CA ARG A 93 -0.60 -21.28 5.12
C ARG A 93 -0.87 -20.41 3.89
N LEU A 94 -0.26 -19.23 3.85
CA LEU A 94 -0.25 -18.34 2.69
C LEU A 94 0.60 -18.99 1.59
N GLY A 95 0.00 -19.29 0.43
CA GLY A 95 0.68 -19.96 -0.69
C GLY A 95 0.14 -21.36 -1.04
N GLY A 96 -0.93 -21.82 -0.39
CA GLY A 96 -1.62 -23.06 -0.77
C GLY A 96 -1.33 -24.25 0.14
N LYS A 97 -1.95 -25.40 -0.20
CA LYS A 97 -1.89 -26.62 0.61
C LYS A 97 -0.47 -27.21 0.57
N GLY A 98 0.31 -27.05 1.62
CA GLY A 98 1.67 -27.59 1.69
C GLY A 98 2.77 -26.59 1.30
N ALA A 99 2.47 -25.29 1.28
CA ALA A 99 3.49 -24.26 1.18
C ALA A 99 4.52 -24.40 2.32
N THR A 100 5.80 -24.35 1.97
CA THR A 100 6.94 -24.32 2.89
C THR A 100 7.48 -22.89 2.97
N PRO A 101 8.10 -22.47 4.10
CA PRO A 101 8.72 -21.15 4.17
C PRO A 101 9.79 -20.99 3.10
N ASP A 102 9.68 -19.97 2.25
CA ASP A 102 10.67 -19.69 1.19
C ASP A 102 12.00 -19.19 1.75
N TYR A 103 12.00 -18.71 3.00
CA TYR A 103 13.17 -18.21 3.70
C TYR A 103 13.32 -18.96 5.03
N SER A 104 14.51 -19.52 5.28
CA SER A 104 14.92 -19.92 6.64
C SER A 104 15.34 -18.67 7.42
N ARG A 105 15.10 -18.70 8.73
CA ARG A 105 15.35 -17.59 9.66
C ARG A 105 16.70 -16.91 9.46
#